data_AF-A0AAD1ZY64-F1
#
_entry.id   AF-A0AAD1ZY64-F1
#
_cell.length_a   1.000
_cell.length_b   1.000
_cell.length_c   1.000
_cell.angle_alpha   90.00
_cell.angle_beta   90.00
_cell.angle_gamma   90.00
#
_symmetry.space_group_name_H-M   'P 1'
#
loop_
_entity.id
_entity.type
_entity.pdbx_description
1 polymer ?
#
loop_
_entity_poly.entity_id
_entity_poly.type
_entity_poly.pdbx_seq_one_letter_code
_entity_poly.pdbx_strand_id
1 'polypeptide(L)'
;MEAQDESDLETFLQWAAALGVSDSPIKKSKVSIRPPSSCLDHSLSVSHFPDAGGRGLAAVRDVMKGELILTVPKEALMTSESLRSKDQKLSAALCKYPKLSSSQVPFLLEISMLSIYWL
;
A
#
# COMPACT_ATOMS: atom_id res chain seq x y z
N MET A 1 -9.38 -21.57 6.50
CA MET A 1 -8.32 -20.57 6.64
C MET A 1 -8.31 -19.67 5.40
N GLU A 2 -8.38 -20.25 4.19
CA GLU A 2 -8.53 -19.58 2.88
C GLU A 2 -9.56 -18.43 2.81
N ALA A 3 -10.79 -18.62 3.32
CA ALA A 3 -11.87 -17.63 3.14
C ALA A 3 -11.64 -16.28 3.87
N GLN A 4 -10.83 -16.28 4.93
CA GLN A 4 -10.53 -15.06 5.68
C GLN A 4 -9.41 -14.26 5.01
N ASP A 5 -8.41 -14.94 4.44
CA ASP A 5 -7.36 -14.31 3.63
C ASP A 5 -7.94 -13.59 2.39
N GLU A 6 -9.02 -14.12 1.81
CA GLU A 6 -9.67 -13.56 0.64
C GLU A 6 -10.49 -12.30 0.97
N SER A 7 -11.22 -12.29 2.10
CA SER A 7 -11.93 -11.09 2.56
C SER A 7 -10.99 -9.96 3.00
N ASP A 8 -9.87 -10.32 3.63
CA ASP A 8 -8.85 -9.35 4.04
C ASP A 8 -8.17 -8.75 2.81
N LEU A 9 -7.94 -9.56 1.77
CA LEU A 9 -7.42 -9.11 0.49
C LEU A 9 -8.39 -8.15 -0.22
N GLU A 10 -9.68 -8.49 -0.31
CA GLU A 10 -10.68 -7.61 -0.92
C GLU A 10 -10.74 -6.25 -0.22
N THR A 11 -10.73 -6.26 1.12
CA THR A 11 -10.69 -5.04 1.94
C THR A 11 -9.43 -4.22 1.67
N PHE A 12 -8.27 -4.88 1.55
CA PHE A 12 -7.01 -4.23 1.20
C PHE A 12 -7.04 -3.59 -0.19
N LEU A 13 -7.59 -4.28 -1.19
CA LEU A 13 -7.70 -3.76 -2.55
C LEU A 13 -8.63 -2.55 -2.62
N GLN A 14 -9.76 -2.58 -1.90
CA GLN A 14 -10.67 -1.45 -1.76
C GLN A 14 -9.97 -0.25 -1.09
N TRP A 15 -9.22 -0.48 -0.01
CA TRP A 15 -8.44 0.56 0.66
C TRP A 15 -7.38 1.18 -0.26
N ALA A 16 -6.63 0.36 -1.01
CA ALA A 16 -5.62 0.82 -1.94
C ALA A 16 -6.25 1.63 -3.09
N ALA A 17 -7.41 1.20 -3.60
CA ALA A 17 -8.15 1.92 -4.62
C ALA A 17 -8.64 3.29 -4.11
N ALA A 18 -9.10 3.37 -2.85
CA ALA A 18 -9.48 4.62 -2.20
C ALA A 18 -8.30 5.59 -2.03
N LEU A 19 -7.07 5.08 -1.90
CA LEU A 19 -5.85 5.89 -1.90
C LEU A 19 -5.38 6.31 -3.30
N GLY A 20 -6.06 5.85 -4.36
CA GLY A 20 -5.75 6.19 -5.75
C GLY A 20 -4.74 5.25 -6.43
N VAL A 21 -4.47 4.09 -5.85
CA VAL A 21 -3.71 3.03 -6.53
C VAL A 21 -4.55 2.47 -7.68
N SER A 22 -3.94 2.30 -8.87
CA SER A 22 -4.65 1.74 -10.02
C SER A 22 -3.70 1.08 -11.03
N ASP A 23 -4.13 -0.05 -11.60
CA ASP A 23 -3.48 -0.75 -12.71
C ASP A 23 -4.06 -0.39 -14.11
N SER A 24 -5.02 0.53 -14.13
CA SER A 24 -5.67 0.98 -15.35
C SER A 24 -4.89 2.12 -16.01
N PRO A 25 -4.84 2.17 -17.35
CA PRO A 25 -4.22 3.30 -18.05
C PRO A 25 -4.98 4.57 -17.67
N ILE A 26 -4.25 5.60 -17.22
CA ILE A 26 -4.78 6.88 -16.77
C ILE A 26 -5.61 7.53 -17.89
N LYS A 27 -6.92 7.24 -17.94
CA LYS A 27 -7.84 8.07 -18.69
C LYS A 27 -8.09 9.29 -17.82
N LYS A 28 -7.65 10.47 -18.28
CA LYS A 28 -7.96 11.79 -17.70
C LYS A 28 -9.47 12.13 -17.81
N SER A 29 -10.35 11.15 -17.67
CA SER A 29 -11.79 11.33 -17.71
C SER A 29 -12.33 11.28 -16.30
N LYS A 30 -12.53 12.49 -15.77
CA LYS A 30 -13.62 12.91 -14.87
C LYS A 30 -14.08 11.90 -13.83
N VAL A 31 -13.81 12.25 -12.56
CA VAL A 31 -14.72 12.09 -11.41
C VAL A 31 -15.65 10.87 -11.55
N SER A 32 -15.12 9.68 -11.25
CA SER A 32 -16.03 8.61 -10.87
C SER A 32 -16.68 9.05 -9.56
N ILE A 33 -18.00 9.27 -9.59
CA ILE A 33 -18.82 9.60 -8.40
C ILE A 33 -18.79 8.44 -7.38
N ARG A 34 -18.28 7.28 -7.78
CA ARG A 34 -18.18 6.06 -6.97
C ARG A 34 -16.71 5.64 -6.81
N PRO A 35 -16.25 5.33 -5.59
CA PRO A 35 -14.93 4.74 -5.40
C PRO A 35 -14.84 3.44 -6.22
N PRO A 36 -13.72 3.19 -6.92
CA PRO A 36 -13.48 1.91 -7.59
C PRO A 36 -13.56 0.77 -6.58
N SER A 37 -14.22 -0.34 -6.96
CA SER A 37 -14.38 -1.52 -6.10
C SER A 37 -13.08 -2.30 -5.88
N SER A 38 -12.09 -2.11 -6.75
CA SER A 38 -10.75 -2.70 -6.65
C SER A 38 -9.74 -1.81 -7.37
N CYS A 39 -8.47 -1.86 -6.96
CA CYS A 39 -7.36 -1.17 -7.62
C CYS A 39 -6.66 -2.01 -8.70
N LEU A 40 -6.92 -3.32 -8.72
CA LEU A 40 -6.31 -4.32 -9.59
C LEU A 40 -7.44 -5.14 -10.20
N ASP A 41 -7.57 -5.12 -11.53
CA ASP A 41 -8.52 -5.94 -12.32
C ASP A 41 -8.33 -5.75 -13.84
N HIS A 42 -7.52 -4.78 -14.26
CA HIS A 42 -7.36 -4.42 -15.67
C HIS A 42 -6.11 -5.01 -16.31
N SER A 43 -4.98 -4.88 -15.64
CA SER A 43 -3.67 -5.33 -16.10
C SER A 43 -3.10 -6.41 -15.18
N LEU A 44 -3.42 -6.34 -13.88
CA LEU A 44 -2.82 -7.17 -12.85
C LEU A 44 -3.89 -7.77 -11.94
N SER A 45 -3.58 -8.93 -11.36
CA SER A 45 -4.33 -9.54 -10.25
C SER A 45 -3.37 -10.05 -9.18
N VAL A 46 -3.85 -10.19 -7.95
CA VAL A 46 -3.08 -10.84 -6.88
C VAL A 46 -3.20 -12.35 -7.04
N SER A 47 -2.09 -13.07 -6.94
CA SER A 47 -2.02 -14.53 -7.07
C SER A 47 -1.03 -15.12 -6.07
N HIS A 48 -1.20 -16.39 -5.73
CA HIS A 48 -0.30 -17.10 -4.83
C HIS A 48 0.70 -17.95 -5.61
N PHE A 49 1.99 -17.69 -5.38
CA PHE A 49 3.12 -18.39 -5.98
C PHE A 49 3.91 -19.11 -4.87
N PRO A 50 3.53 -20.35 -4.51
CA PRO A 50 4.12 -21.05 -3.37
C PRO A 50 5.64 -21.24 -3.52
N ASP A 51 6.10 -21.45 -4.76
CA ASP A 51 7.52 -21.67 -5.07
C ASP A 51 8.33 -20.38 -5.21
N ALA A 52 7.70 -19.20 -5.15
CA ALA A 52 8.33 -17.89 -5.33
C ALA A 52 8.17 -16.96 -4.12
N GLY A 53 7.86 -17.51 -2.94
CA GLY A 53 7.74 -16.75 -1.69
C GLY A 53 6.32 -16.30 -1.34
N GLY A 54 5.29 -16.86 -1.99
CA GLY A 54 3.89 -16.68 -1.61
C GLY A 54 3.14 -15.67 -2.47
N ARG A 55 2.48 -14.69 -1.87
CA ARG A 55 1.60 -13.73 -2.58
C ARG A 55 2.39 -12.82 -3.52
N GLY A 56 1.93 -12.68 -4.76
CA GLY A 56 2.53 -11.83 -5.79
C GLY A 56 1.49 -11.29 -6.77
N LEU A 57 1.96 -10.62 -7.83
CA LEU A 57 1.12 -10.06 -8.89
C LEU A 57 1.25 -10.90 -10.17
N ALA A 58 0.12 -11.28 -10.75
CA ALA A 58 0.01 -11.94 -12.04
C ALA A 58 -0.53 -10.96 -13.09
N ALA A 59 -0.08 -11.09 -14.34
CA ALA A 59 -0.68 -10.37 -15.45
C ALA A 59 -1.97 -11.07 -15.89
N VAL A 60 -3.07 -10.33 -16.03
CA VAL A 60 -4.35 -10.85 -16.55
C VAL A 60 -4.52 -10.64 -18.05
N ARG A 61 -3.59 -9.90 -18.66
CA ARG A 61 -3.50 -9.65 -20.11
C ARG A 61 -2.04 -9.60 -20.54
N ASP A 62 -1.82 -9.58 -21.85
CA ASP A 62 -0.49 -9.32 -22.39
C ASP A 62 -0.03 -7.90 -22.01
N VAL A 63 1.18 -7.84 -21.44
CA VAL A 63 1.85 -6.61 -21.02
C VAL A 63 3.09 -6.41 -21.85
N MET A 64 3.28 -5.20 -22.37
CA MET A 64 4.43 -4.85 -23.20
C MET A 64 5.54 -4.19 -22.38
N LYS A 65 6.80 -4.39 -22.80
CA LYS A 65 7.94 -3.73 -22.17
C LYS A 65 7.80 -2.20 -22.32
N GLY A 66 7.90 -1.48 -21.19
CA GLY A 66 7.78 -0.02 -21.14
C GLY A 66 6.35 0.48 -20.94
N GLU A 67 5.39 -0.42 -20.79
CA GLU A 67 4.00 -0.07 -20.48
C GLU A 67 3.83 0.28 -18.99
N LEU A 68 3.05 1.32 -18.70
CA LEU A 68 2.65 1.66 -17.34
C LEU A 68 1.51 0.73 -16.90
N ILE A 69 1.84 -0.21 -16.01
CA ILE A 69 0.90 -1.24 -15.52
C ILE A 69 0.38 -1.02 -14.10
N LEU A 70 1.00 -0.11 -13.34
CA LEU A 70 0.61 0.18 -11.97
C LEU A 70 1.02 1.61 -11.61
N THR A 71 0.08 2.36 -11.06
CA THR A 71 0.30 3.71 -10.54
C THR A 71 0.02 3.72 -9.04
N VAL A 72 0.96 4.23 -8.26
CA VAL A 72 0.84 4.37 -6.80
C VAL A 72 1.09 5.83 -6.41
N PRO A 73 0.09 6.53 -5.84
CA PRO A 73 0.26 7.89 -5.36
C PRO A 73 1.28 7.97 -4.23
N LYS A 74 2.01 9.10 -4.12
CA LYS A 74 3.02 9.29 -3.08
C LYS A 74 2.40 9.24 -1.67
N GLU A 75 1.14 9.62 -1.55
CA GLU A 75 0.36 9.66 -0.32
C GLU A 75 0.03 8.26 0.22
N ALA A 76 -0.01 7.26 -0.68
CA ALA A 76 -0.17 5.86 -0.34
C ALA A 76 1.13 5.24 0.18
N LEU A 77 2.28 5.89 -0.05
CA LEU A 77 3.57 5.42 0.44
C LEU A 77 3.73 5.74 1.93
N MET A 78 4.08 4.70 2.68
CA MET A 78 4.51 4.83 4.06
C MET A 78 5.99 5.24 4.06
N THR A 79 6.26 6.48 4.44
CA THR A 79 7.59 7.07 4.52
C THR A 79 7.78 7.67 5.91
N SER A 80 9.02 7.87 6.34
CA SER A 80 9.28 8.53 7.63
C SER A 80 8.71 9.95 7.68
N GLU A 81 8.67 10.64 6.54
CA GLU A 81 8.06 11.96 6.40
C GLU A 81 6.54 11.91 6.52
N SER A 82 5.88 10.99 5.79
CA SER A 82 4.42 10.83 5.85
C SER A 82 3.94 10.36 7.23
N LEU A 83 4.78 9.64 7.98
CA LEU A 83 4.48 9.23 9.35
C LEU A 83 4.65 10.37 10.36
N ARG A 84 5.71 11.18 10.24
CA ARG A 84 5.89 12.38 11.09
C ARG A 84 4.79 13.41 10.91
N SER A 85 4.21 13.51 9.71
CA SER A 85 3.12 14.45 9.44
C SER A 85 1.76 13.92 9.88
N LYS A 86 1.52 12.60 9.83
CA LYS A 86 0.24 11.98 10.22
C LYS A 86 0.13 11.66 11.72
N ASP A 87 1.25 11.37 12.40
CA ASP A 87 1.25 11.01 13.82
C ASP A 87 2.09 12.01 14.64
N GLN A 88 1.40 12.87 15.37
CA GLN A 88 2.01 13.89 16.21
C GLN A 88 2.78 13.31 17.40
N LYS A 89 2.34 12.16 17.95
CA LYS A 89 3.02 11.49 19.08
C LYS A 89 4.34 10.88 18.60
N LEU A 90 4.29 10.22 17.45
CA LEU A 90 5.47 9.65 16.81
C LEU A 90 6.45 10.72 16.36
N SER A 91 5.95 11.83 15.80
CA SER A 91 6.76 13.00 15.45
C SER A 91 7.47 13.58 16.67
N ALA A 92 6.75 13.77 17.78
CA ALA A 92 7.34 14.23 19.04
C ALA A 92 8.38 13.25 19.61
N ALA A 93 8.16 11.94 19.47
CA ALA A 93 9.12 10.92 19.88
C ALA A 93 10.38 10.94 19.01
N LEU A 94 10.24 11.07 17.68
CA LEU A 94 11.37 11.19 16.75
C LEU A 94 12.18 12.48 17.00
N CYS A 95 11.52 13.60 17.31
CA CYS A 95 12.19 14.85 17.69
C CYS A 95 13.02 14.72 18.99
N LYS A 96 12.65 13.81 19.91
CA LYS A 96 13.45 13.54 21.12
C LYS A 96 14.74 12.78 20.83
N TYR A 97 14.85 12.12 19.67
CA TYR A 97 16.01 11.32 19.29
C TYR A 97 16.60 11.76 17.94
N PRO A 98 17.24 12.94 17.87
CA PRO A 98 17.77 13.50 16.61
C PRO A 98 18.99 12.74 16.03
N LYS A 99 19.53 11.74 16.74
CA LYS A 99 20.71 10.96 16.34
C LYS A 99 20.37 9.56 15.79
N LEU A 100 19.11 9.30 15.48
CA LEU A 100 18.71 8.00 14.94
C LEU A 100 19.29 7.79 13.54
N SER A 101 19.96 6.66 13.34
CA SER A 101 20.41 6.21 12.02
C SER A 101 19.21 5.99 11.10
N SER A 102 19.39 6.14 9.78
CA SER A 102 18.34 5.85 8.78
C SER A 102 17.80 4.42 8.88
N SER A 103 18.60 3.48 9.42
CA SER A 103 18.21 2.09 9.68
C SER A 103 17.40 1.89 10.95
N GLN A 104 17.43 2.83 11.91
CA GLN A 104 16.75 2.72 13.20
C GLN A 104 15.36 3.38 13.20
N VAL A 105 15.13 4.32 12.28
CA VAL A 105 13.82 4.98 12.12
C VAL A 105 12.72 3.96 11.77
N PRO A 106 12.88 3.03 10.80
CA PRO A 106 11.85 2.02 10.50
C PRO A 106 11.51 1.12 11.69
N PHE A 107 12.51 0.75 12.48
CA PHE A 107 12.35 -0.13 13.63
C PHE A 107 11.53 0.52 14.76
N LEU A 108 11.73 1.82 14.99
CA LEU A 108 10.92 2.58 15.96
C LEU A 108 9.49 2.83 15.48
N LEU A 109 9.28 2.96 14.17
CA LEU A 109 7.94 3.04 13.56
C LEU A 109 7.16 1.74 13.79
N GLU A 110 7.83 0.59 13.64
CA GLU A 110 7.23 -0.73 13.86
C GLU A 110 6.84 -0.94 15.34
N ILE A 111 7.72 -0.57 16.28
CA ILE A 111 7.44 -0.63 17.72
C ILE A 111 6.29 0.31 18.11
N SER A 112 6.22 1.53 17.56
CA SER A 112 5.12 2.45 17.89
C SER A 112 3.77 1.96 17.35
N MET A 113 3.76 1.36 16.15
CA MET A 113 2.55 0.77 15.58
C MET A 113 2.07 -0.42 16.43
N LEU A 114 2.97 -1.30 16.87
CA LEU A 114 2.62 -2.41 17.77
C LEU A 114 2.07 -1.92 19.12
N SER A 115 2.56 -0.79 19.63
CA SER A 115 2.07 -0.20 20.88
C SER A 115 0.71 0.48 20.76
N ILE A 116 0.27 0.86 19.55
CA ILE A 116 -1.07 1.43 19.29
C ILE A 116 -2.12 0.32 19.17
N TYR A 117 -1.74 -0.88 18.72
CA TYR A 117 -2.66 -2.03 18.58
C TYR A 117 -2.86 -2.84 19.87
N TRP A 118 -2.18 -2.50 20.97
CA TRP A 118 -2.29 -3.17 22.28
C TRP A 118 -2.86 -2.24 23.39
N LEU A 119 -3.71 -1.27 23.02
CA LEU A 119 -4.42 -0.39 23.93
C LEU A 119 -5.89 -0.24 23.53
#